data_AF-A0A151QP39-F1
#
_entry.id   AF-A0A151QP39-F1
#
_cell.length_a   1.000
_cell.length_b   1.000
_cell.length_c   1.000
_cell.angle_alpha   90.00
_cell.angle_beta   90.00
_cell.angle_gamma   90.00
#
_symmetry.space_group_name_H-M   'P 1'
#
loop_
_entity.id
_entity.type
_entity.pdbx_description
1 polymer ?
#
loop_
_entity_poly.entity_id
_entity_poly.type
_entity_poly.pdbx_seq_one_letter_code
_entity_poly.pdbx_strand_id
1 'polypeptide(L)'
;ITYESLCIQYPEEDVPFVVKTGLIRQLGGESLYEYWERFKKLCASYPHHQISEQLLLQYFYEGLNNLERSMIDVASGGAHGDMTPIEARHLIEKMASNSQQFSTRNDNAIVIRGVHDVATDADKKLESKLDTLVNLVTQLAANQKSASVARVCDICSSNDHHTNVYPSL
;
A
#
# COMPACT_ATOMS: atom_id res chain seq x y z
N ILE A 1 7.93 19.84 24.17
CA ILE A 1 7.13 19.18 23.11
C ILE A 1 7.71 19.69 21.80
N THR A 2 8.45 18.82 21.12
CA THR A 2 9.23 19.10 19.92
C THR A 2 8.31 19.39 18.74
N TYR A 3 8.38 20.61 18.21
CA TYR A 3 7.88 20.93 16.87
C TYR A 3 8.85 20.31 15.87
N GLU A 4 8.57 19.13 15.37
CA GLU A 4 9.19 18.69 14.11
C GLU A 4 8.56 19.52 13.00
N SER A 5 9.26 20.60 12.61
CA SER A 5 8.98 21.28 11.36
C SER A 5 9.08 20.25 10.24
N LEU A 6 7.99 20.02 9.51
CA LEU A 6 8.08 19.42 8.18
C LEU A 6 8.84 20.43 7.31
N CYS A 7 10.16 20.25 7.26
CA CYS A 7 11.10 21.10 6.54
C CYS A 7 10.75 21.12 5.06
N ILE A 8 9.98 22.12 4.64
CA ILE A 8 10.16 22.74 3.34
C ILE A 8 11.49 23.48 3.45
N GLN A 9 12.58 22.86 2.99
CA GLN A 9 13.78 23.61 2.69
C GLN A 9 13.48 24.46 1.46
N TYR A 10 13.34 25.77 1.66
CA TYR A 10 13.37 26.74 0.58
C TYR A 10 14.75 26.67 -0.07
N PRO A 11 14.87 26.28 -1.36
CA PRO A 11 16.10 26.55 -2.08
C PRO A 11 16.14 28.06 -2.36
N GLU A 12 17.31 28.65 -2.12
CA GLU A 12 17.64 29.96 -2.66
C GLU A 12 17.47 29.93 -4.19
N GLU A 13 16.91 31.02 -4.69
CA GLU A 13 16.50 31.40 -6.05
C GLU A 13 16.83 30.47 -7.23
N ASP A 14 15.85 30.34 -8.14
CA ASP A 14 15.90 29.66 -9.46
C ASP A 14 15.89 28.12 -9.52
N VAL A 15 15.12 27.47 -8.63
CA VAL A 15 14.67 26.09 -8.88
C VAL A 15 13.17 26.09 -9.18
N PRO A 16 12.71 25.66 -10.37
CA PRO A 16 11.28 25.53 -10.63
C PRO A 16 10.65 24.68 -9.53
N PHE A 17 9.40 24.96 -9.15
CA PHE A 17 8.59 24.08 -8.30
C PHE A 17 8.49 22.70 -8.95
N VAL A 18 9.51 21.86 -8.77
CA VAL A 18 9.43 20.45 -9.06
C VAL A 18 8.54 19.95 -7.94
N VAL A 19 7.23 19.91 -8.19
CA VAL A 19 6.37 18.92 -7.56
C VAL A 19 7.16 17.63 -7.68
N LYS A 20 7.78 17.19 -6.57
CA LYS A 20 8.71 16.07 -6.56
C LYS A 20 8.02 14.98 -7.36
N THR A 21 8.53 14.64 -8.53
CA THR A 21 7.87 13.83 -9.57
C THR A 21 7.52 12.40 -9.11
N GLY A 22 7.78 12.07 -7.84
CA GLY A 22 7.29 10.89 -7.13
C GLY A 22 6.00 11.06 -6.31
N LEU A 23 5.53 12.29 -6.02
CA LEU A 23 4.34 12.52 -5.17
C LEU A 23 3.00 12.31 -5.91
N ILE A 24 2.99 12.54 -7.23
CA ILE A 24 1.80 12.41 -8.07
C ILE A 24 2.08 11.38 -9.15
N ARG A 25 2.46 10.16 -8.75
CA ARG A 25 2.51 9.01 -9.65
C ARG A 25 1.38 8.07 -9.33
N GLN A 26 0.77 7.52 -10.36
CA GLN A 26 -0.19 6.44 -10.22
C GLN A 26 0.51 5.23 -9.60
N LEU A 27 -0.06 4.72 -8.51
CA LEU A 27 0.50 3.60 -7.77
C LEU A 27 0.16 2.26 -8.46
N GLY A 28 0.93 1.22 -8.17
CA GLY A 28 0.64 -0.12 -8.66
C GLY A 28 -0.71 -0.61 -8.14
N GLY A 29 -1.61 -1.01 -9.04
CA GLY A 29 -2.98 -1.44 -8.70
C GLY A 29 -3.98 -0.30 -8.45
N GLU A 30 -3.53 0.97 -8.48
CA GLU A 30 -4.43 2.13 -8.37
C GLU A 30 -5.16 2.35 -9.70
N SER A 31 -6.49 2.37 -9.66
CA SER A 31 -7.32 2.69 -10.83
C SER A 31 -7.18 4.16 -11.24
N LEU A 32 -7.50 4.48 -12.49
CA LEU A 32 -7.51 5.87 -12.96
C LEU A 32 -8.44 6.75 -12.11
N TYR A 33 -9.58 6.20 -11.67
CA TYR A 33 -10.51 6.87 -10.78
C TYR A 33 -9.86 7.28 -9.46
N GLU A 34 -9.23 6.32 -8.76
CA GLU A 34 -8.58 6.58 -7.46
C GLU A 34 -7.46 7.60 -7.60
N TYR A 35 -6.65 7.46 -8.66
CA TYR A 35 -5.58 8.40 -8.96
C TYR A 35 -6.11 9.82 -9.22
N TRP A 36 -7.20 9.95 -9.99
CA TRP A 36 -7.84 11.24 -10.27
C TRP A 36 -8.43 11.88 -9.01
N GLU A 37 -9.09 11.12 -8.14
CA GLU A 37 -9.60 11.63 -6.86
C GLU A 37 -8.47 12.11 -5.95
N ARG A 38 -7.38 11.34 -5.86
CA ARG A 38 -6.20 11.71 -5.08
C ARG A 38 -5.56 12.99 -5.60
N PHE A 39 -5.48 13.13 -6.93
CA PHE A 39 -5.00 14.34 -7.59
C PHE A 39 -5.85 15.56 -7.24
N LYS A 40 -7.18 15.48 -7.38
CA LYS A 40 -8.10 16.57 -7.02
C LYS A 40 -7.97 16.97 -5.54
N LYS A 41 -7.85 15.99 -4.64
CA LYS A 41 -7.67 16.23 -3.20
C LYS A 41 -6.37 16.98 -2.91
N LEU A 42 -5.30 16.64 -3.62
CA LEU A 42 -4.01 17.34 -3.52
C LEU A 42 -4.14 18.80 -3.98
N CYS A 43 -4.77 19.06 -5.13
CA CYS A 43 -5.03 20.42 -5.61
C CYS A 43 -5.86 21.22 -4.61
N ALA A 44 -6.93 20.64 -4.06
CA ALA A 44 -7.79 21.28 -3.06
C ALA A 44 -7.08 21.60 -1.74
N SER A 45 -6.03 20.85 -1.39
CA SER A 45 -5.26 21.05 -0.16
C SER A 45 -4.36 22.31 -0.23
N TYR A 46 -4.08 22.83 -1.43
CA TYR A 46 -3.19 23.98 -1.64
C TYR A 46 -3.82 25.01 -2.59
N PRO A 47 -4.92 25.70 -2.20
CA PRO A 47 -5.68 26.57 -3.11
C PRO A 47 -4.90 27.78 -3.64
N HIS A 48 -3.78 28.14 -3.03
CA HIS A 48 -2.92 29.27 -3.43
C HIS A 48 -1.65 28.83 -4.17
N HIS A 49 -1.70 27.72 -4.91
CA HIS A 49 -0.53 27.16 -5.59
C HIS A 49 0.01 28.02 -6.75
N GLN A 50 -0.76 28.96 -7.31
CA GLN A 50 -0.39 29.78 -8.49
C GLN A 50 -0.04 28.98 -9.77
N ILE A 51 -0.06 27.63 -9.72
CA ILE A 51 0.08 26.73 -10.87
C ILE A 51 -1.16 26.82 -11.77
N SER A 52 -0.95 26.88 -13.09
CA SER A 52 -2.03 26.87 -14.08
C SER A 52 -2.69 25.50 -14.22
N GLU A 53 -3.96 25.46 -14.60
CA GLU A 53 -4.70 24.20 -14.84
C GLU A 53 -4.03 23.33 -15.90
N GLN A 54 -3.51 23.94 -16.97
CA GLN A 54 -2.77 23.23 -18.02
C GLN A 54 -1.55 22.49 -17.44
N LEU A 55 -0.77 23.15 -16.58
CA LEU A 55 0.41 22.56 -15.98
C LEU A 55 0.05 21.47 -14.95
N LEU A 56 -1.05 21.66 -14.21
CA LEU A 56 -1.59 20.62 -13.33
C LEU A 56 -1.97 19.35 -14.11
N LEU A 57 -2.68 19.51 -15.23
CA LEU A 57 -3.07 18.38 -16.08
C LEU A 57 -1.87 17.71 -16.76
N GLN A 58 -0.84 18.49 -17.10
CA GLN A 58 0.42 17.94 -17.58
C GLN A 58 1.08 17.06 -16.51
N TYR A 59 1.17 17.53 -15.26
CA TYR A 59 1.72 16.71 -14.16
C TYR A 59 0.89 15.45 -13.90
N PHE A 60 -0.44 15.56 -13.97
CA PHE A 60 -1.31 14.40 -13.87
C PHE A 60 -0.97 13.35 -14.94
N TYR A 61 -0.86 13.78 -16.20
CA TYR A 61 -0.56 12.93 -17.35
C TYR A 61 0.83 12.29 -17.27
N GLU A 62 1.84 13.06 -16.85
CA GLU A 62 3.21 12.56 -16.62
C GLU A 62 3.29 11.54 -15.47
N GLY A 63 2.37 11.62 -14.51
CA GLY A 63 2.24 10.70 -13.40
C GLY A 63 1.50 9.39 -13.70
N LEU A 64 0.78 9.30 -14.82
CA LEU A 64 0.06 8.09 -15.23
C LEU A 64 0.98 6.89 -15.46
N ASN A 65 0.43 5.69 -15.26
CA ASN A 65 1.06 4.48 -15.76
C ASN A 65 0.97 4.42 -17.31
N ASN A 66 1.79 3.56 -17.92
CA ASN A 66 1.89 3.47 -19.38
C ASN A 66 0.57 3.08 -20.07
N LEU A 67 -0.25 2.25 -19.42
CA LEU A 67 -1.51 1.76 -19.99
C LEU A 67 -2.56 2.87 -20.01
N GLU A 68 -2.76 3.55 -18.88
CA GLU A 68 -3.69 4.68 -18.78
C GLU A 68 -3.27 5.82 -19.71
N ARG A 69 -1.97 6.11 -19.79
CA ARG A 69 -1.43 7.08 -20.74
C ARG A 69 -1.79 6.72 -22.18
N SER A 70 -1.53 5.49 -22.58
CA SER A 70 -1.85 5.02 -23.94
C SER A 70 -3.35 5.08 -24.24
N MET A 71 -4.21 4.75 -23.27
CA MET A 71 -5.66 4.83 -23.46
C MET A 71 -6.14 6.28 -23.62
N ILE A 72 -5.57 7.20 -22.85
CA ILE A 72 -5.86 8.63 -22.97
C ILE A 72 -5.39 9.17 -24.33
N ASP A 73 -4.20 8.79 -24.80
CA ASP A 73 -3.69 9.21 -26.12
C ASP A 73 -4.58 8.73 -27.27
N VAL A 74 -5.08 7.49 -27.18
CA VAL A 74 -6.02 6.96 -28.18
C VAL A 74 -7.35 7.70 -28.11
N ALA A 75 -7.87 7.96 -26.90
CA ALA A 75 -9.14 8.65 -26.71
C ALA A 75 -9.08 10.13 -27.08
N SER A 76 -7.91 10.76 -27.02
CA SER A 76 -7.66 12.12 -27.50
C SER A 76 -7.48 12.21 -29.02
N GLY A 77 -7.50 11.09 -29.74
CA GLY A 77 -7.31 11.05 -31.20
C GLY A 77 -5.84 11.07 -31.64
N GLY A 78 -4.90 10.71 -30.76
CA GLY A 78 -3.46 10.74 -30.97
C GLY A 78 -2.72 11.74 -30.05
N ALA A 79 -1.39 11.69 -30.06
CA ALA A 79 -0.53 12.50 -29.20
C ALA A 79 -0.38 13.96 -29.70
N HIS A 80 -1.13 14.87 -29.06
CA HIS A 80 -0.99 16.35 -29.00
C HIS A 80 -1.13 17.17 -30.32
N GLY A 81 -1.74 18.37 -30.35
CA GLY A 81 -1.90 19.36 -29.28
C GLY A 81 -2.95 20.45 -29.51
N ASP A 82 -4.16 20.09 -29.97
CA ASP A 82 -5.30 21.03 -30.04
C ASP A 82 -6.25 20.92 -28.84
N MET A 83 -6.00 19.97 -27.93
CA MET A 83 -6.89 19.70 -26.81
C MET A 83 -6.72 20.76 -25.72
N THR A 84 -7.77 21.53 -25.50
CA THR A 84 -7.81 22.55 -24.44
C THR A 84 -7.74 21.90 -23.05
N PRO A 85 -7.25 22.60 -22.02
CA PRO A 85 -7.24 22.09 -20.64
C PRO A 85 -8.62 21.60 -20.17
N ILE A 86 -9.68 22.28 -20.61
CA ILE A 86 -11.07 21.94 -20.31
C ILE A 86 -11.45 20.59 -20.94
N GLU A 87 -11.13 20.37 -22.21
CA GLU A 87 -11.39 19.12 -22.90
C GLU A 87 -10.58 17.97 -22.29
N ALA A 88 -9.31 18.21 -21.96
CA ALA A 88 -8.45 17.24 -21.31
C ALA A 88 -9.02 16.82 -19.94
N ARG A 89 -9.44 17.78 -19.12
CA ARG A 89 -10.10 17.53 -17.84
C ARG A 89 -11.38 16.72 -18.02
N HIS A 90 -12.22 17.08 -18.98
CA HIS A 90 -13.46 16.36 -19.25
C HIS A 90 -13.22 14.91 -19.69
N LEU A 91 -12.23 14.69 -20.56
CA LEU A 91 -11.83 13.34 -20.99
C LEU A 91 -11.34 12.51 -19.80
N ILE A 92 -10.47 13.07 -18.96
CA ILE A 92 -9.96 12.40 -17.76
C ILE A 92 -11.11 12.03 -16.83
N GLU A 93 -12.05 12.95 -16.57
CA GLU A 93 -13.24 12.66 -15.75
C GLU A 93 -14.08 11.52 -16.33
N LYS A 94 -14.29 11.51 -17.66
CA LYS A 94 -15.03 10.45 -18.34
C LYS A 94 -14.31 9.11 -18.25
N MET A 95 -13.00 9.07 -18.47
CA MET A 95 -12.19 7.85 -18.39
C MET A 95 -12.09 7.34 -16.95
N ALA A 96 -11.92 8.22 -15.98
CA ALA A 96 -11.97 7.90 -14.55
C ALA A 96 -13.32 7.28 -14.17
N SER A 97 -14.44 7.91 -14.57
CA SER A 97 -15.78 7.38 -14.32
C SER A 97 -15.98 5.99 -14.94
N ASN A 98 -15.49 5.79 -16.18
CA ASN A 98 -15.52 4.49 -16.83
C ASN A 98 -14.71 3.45 -16.02
N SER A 99 -13.49 3.80 -15.61
CA SER A 99 -12.64 2.89 -14.84
C SER A 99 -13.32 2.43 -13.53
N GLN A 100 -14.00 3.34 -12.81
CA GLN A 100 -14.76 3.00 -11.60
C GLN A 100 -15.90 2.01 -11.89
N GLN A 101 -16.62 2.22 -13.00
CA GLN A 101 -17.72 1.33 -13.41
C GLN A 101 -17.22 -0.05 -13.83
N PHE A 102 -16.06 -0.15 -14.48
CA PHE A 102 -15.48 -1.43 -14.87
C PHE A 102 -14.82 -2.15 -13.71
N SER A 103 -14.19 -1.44 -12.76
CA SER A 103 -13.67 -2.05 -11.52
C SER A 103 -14.79 -2.67 -10.69
N THR A 104 -15.90 -1.95 -10.49
CA THR A 104 -17.08 -2.46 -9.76
C THR A 104 -17.80 -3.60 -10.47
N ARG A 105 -17.70 -3.68 -11.80
CA ARG A 105 -18.16 -4.84 -12.57
C ARG A 105 -17.21 -6.02 -12.45
N ASN A 106 -15.90 -5.80 -12.41
CA ASN A 106 -14.92 -6.88 -12.27
C ASN A 106 -15.04 -7.57 -10.91
N ASP A 107 -15.27 -6.78 -9.83
CA ASP A 107 -15.56 -7.30 -8.49
C ASP A 107 -16.85 -8.13 -8.43
N ASN A 108 -17.82 -7.85 -9.32
CA ASN A 108 -19.12 -8.53 -9.37
C ASN A 108 -19.26 -9.55 -10.52
N ALA A 109 -18.34 -9.61 -11.48
CA ALA A 109 -18.51 -10.36 -12.73
C ALA A 109 -17.35 -11.29 -13.11
N ILE A 110 -16.25 -11.37 -12.35
CA ILE A 110 -15.15 -12.30 -12.66
C ILE A 110 -14.84 -13.20 -11.47
N VAL A 111 -15.79 -14.11 -11.20
CA VAL A 111 -15.44 -15.52 -10.99
C VAL A 111 -15.26 -16.14 -12.38
N ILE A 112 -14.34 -15.62 -13.21
CA ILE A 112 -13.84 -16.39 -14.36
C ILE A 112 -12.82 -17.35 -13.79
N ARG A 113 -13.35 -18.50 -13.41
CA ARG A 113 -12.64 -19.76 -13.29
C ARG A 113 -11.95 -20.05 -14.63
N GLY A 114 -10.70 -19.62 -14.79
CA GLY A 114 -9.87 -20.01 -15.92
C GLY A 114 -8.78 -19.01 -16.27
N VAL A 115 -7.53 -19.41 -16.00
CA VAL A 115 -6.29 -18.90 -16.60
C VAL A 115 -5.73 -17.58 -16.04
N HIS A 116 -5.22 -17.61 -14.80
CA HIS A 116 -4.05 -16.81 -14.38
C HIS A 116 -3.32 -17.50 -13.22
N ASP A 117 -2.62 -18.59 -13.54
CA ASP A 117 -2.02 -19.51 -12.57
C ASP A 117 -0.48 -19.35 -12.43
N VAL A 118 0.05 -18.12 -12.49
CA VAL A 118 1.50 -17.91 -12.32
C VAL A 118 1.87 -16.79 -11.34
N ALA A 119 1.02 -15.78 -11.13
CA ALA A 119 1.26 -14.76 -10.10
C ALA A 119 0.76 -15.16 -8.70
N THR A 120 -0.17 -16.13 -8.60
CA THR A 120 -0.78 -16.51 -7.31
C THR A 120 -0.05 -17.64 -6.58
N ASP A 121 0.84 -18.39 -7.25
CA ASP A 121 1.56 -19.52 -6.63
C ASP A 121 2.58 -19.05 -5.59
N ALA A 122 3.31 -17.97 -5.88
CA ALA A 122 4.31 -17.42 -4.97
C ALA A 122 3.67 -16.88 -3.67
N ASP A 123 2.54 -16.18 -3.78
CA ASP A 123 1.81 -15.63 -2.64
C ASP A 123 1.15 -16.75 -1.81
N LYS A 124 0.49 -17.72 -2.45
CA LYS A 124 -0.06 -18.91 -1.76
C LYS A 124 1.03 -19.75 -1.08
N LYS A 125 2.20 -19.87 -1.72
CA LYS A 125 3.37 -20.57 -1.15
C LYS A 125 3.99 -19.80 0.02
N LEU A 126 3.91 -18.47 0.02
CA LEU A 126 4.35 -17.65 1.14
C LEU A 126 3.36 -17.73 2.30
N GLU A 127 2.06 -17.64 2.04
CA GLU A 127 0.99 -17.79 3.04
C GLU A 127 1.06 -19.15 3.73
N SER A 128 1.16 -20.24 2.97
CA SER A 128 1.30 -21.59 3.55
C SER A 128 2.58 -21.77 4.40
N LYS A 129 3.68 -21.08 4.04
CA LYS A 129 4.90 -21.06 4.85
C LYS A 129 4.72 -20.25 6.13
N LEU A 130 4.00 -19.13 6.08
CA LEU A 130 3.65 -18.34 7.26
C LEU A 130 2.77 -19.15 8.22
N ASP A 131 1.74 -19.82 7.73
CA ASP A 131 0.88 -20.70 8.54
C ASP A 131 1.68 -21.82 9.21
N THR A 132 2.63 -22.42 8.47
CA THR A 132 3.52 -23.45 9.02
C THR A 132 4.39 -22.90 10.14
N LEU A 133 4.97 -21.70 9.96
CA LEU A 133 5.78 -21.05 11.00
C LEU A 133 4.95 -20.69 12.23
N VAL A 134 3.76 -20.13 12.05
CA VAL A 134 2.83 -19.81 13.15
C VAL A 134 2.52 -21.07 13.95
N ASN A 135 2.17 -22.17 13.27
CA ASN A 135 1.87 -23.44 13.94
C ASN A 135 3.07 -23.99 14.72
N LEU A 136 4.29 -23.91 14.17
CA LEU A 136 5.51 -24.34 14.88
C LEU A 136 5.79 -23.50 16.12
N VAL A 137 5.62 -22.18 16.04
CA VAL A 137 5.78 -21.26 17.18
C VAL A 137 4.73 -21.53 18.26
N THR A 138 3.46 -21.74 17.86
CA THR A 138 2.38 -22.09 18.79
C THR A 138 2.65 -23.43 19.48
N GLN A 139 3.14 -24.45 18.76
CA GLN A 139 3.52 -25.73 19.35
C GLN A 139 4.73 -25.61 20.28
N LEU A 140 5.74 -24.81 19.93
CA LEU A 140 6.89 -24.55 20.80
C LEU A 140 6.46 -23.86 22.10
N ALA A 141 5.58 -22.86 22.00
CA ALA A 141 5.02 -22.17 23.17
C ALA A 141 4.13 -23.08 24.02
N ALA A 142 3.42 -24.04 23.41
CA ALA A 142 2.63 -25.04 24.13
C ALA A 142 3.53 -26.08 24.82
N ASN A 143 4.61 -26.52 24.17
CA ASN A 143 5.57 -27.50 24.71
C ASN A 143 6.48 -26.90 25.79
N GLN A 144 6.67 -25.58 25.83
CA GLN A 144 7.35 -24.90 26.94
C GLN A 144 6.52 -24.88 28.24
N LYS A 145 5.22 -25.19 28.20
CA LYS A 145 4.37 -25.32 29.41
C LYS A 145 4.48 -26.68 30.09
N SER A 146 5.23 -27.64 29.54
CA SER A 146 5.42 -28.98 30.11
C SER A 146 6.86 -29.30 30.52
N ALA A 147 7.80 -28.36 30.41
CA ALA A 147 9.00 -28.43 31.23
C ALA A 147 8.60 -28.09 32.67
N SER A 148 8.14 -29.11 33.42
CA SER A 148 8.05 -29.01 34.87
C SER A 148 9.41 -28.50 35.34
N VAL A 149 9.47 -27.27 35.84
CA VAL A 149 10.63 -26.79 36.59
C VAL A 149 10.83 -27.84 37.67
N ALA A 150 11.88 -28.65 37.53
CA ALA A 150 12.23 -29.66 38.50
C ALA A 150 12.41 -28.92 39.82
N ARG A 151 11.43 -29.06 40.72
CA ARG A 151 11.47 -28.42 42.02
C ARG A 151 12.40 -29.26 42.88
N VAL A 152 13.64 -28.80 42.89
CA VAL A 152 14.73 -29.29 43.73
C VAL A 152 14.35 -29.12 45.21
N CYS A 153 14.70 -30.08 46.04
CA CYS A 153 14.57 -29.96 47.50
C CYS A 153 15.51 -28.85 48.01
N ASP A 154 14.97 -27.80 48.64
CA ASP A 154 15.76 -26.65 49.14
C ASP A 154 16.77 -27.03 50.24
N ILE A 155 16.66 -28.23 50.83
CA ILE A 155 17.51 -28.68 51.95
C ILE A 155 18.76 -29.44 51.44
N CYS A 156 18.62 -30.25 50.40
CA CYS A 156 19.71 -31.13 49.92
C CYS A 156 19.98 -31.06 48.42
N SER A 157 19.29 -30.16 47.72
CA SER A 157 19.41 -29.91 46.29
C SER A 157 19.21 -31.13 45.37
N SER A 158 18.56 -32.19 45.85
CA SER A 158 18.27 -33.39 45.04
C SER A 158 16.90 -33.33 44.37
N ASN A 159 16.77 -34.07 43.26
CA ASN A 159 15.53 -34.18 42.47
C ASN A 159 14.64 -35.37 42.89
N ASP A 160 15.07 -36.16 43.87
CA ASP A 160 14.48 -37.48 44.16
C ASP A 160 13.30 -37.43 45.16
N HIS A 161 13.03 -36.28 45.78
CA HIS A 161 11.89 -36.10 46.71
C HIS A 161 11.49 -34.63 46.83
N HIS A 162 10.23 -34.38 47.25
CA HIS A 162 9.63 -33.04 47.30
C HIS A 162 9.10 -32.66 48.70
N THR A 163 9.54 -33.32 49.76
CA THR A 163 8.86 -33.24 51.05
C THR A 163 9.57 -32.32 52.04
N ASN A 164 8.96 -31.15 52.27
CA ASN A 164 9.38 -30.13 53.24
C ASN A 164 8.71 -30.37 54.61
N VAL A 165 8.79 -31.60 55.14
CA VAL A 165 8.16 -31.96 56.42
C VAL A 165 9.23 -32.26 57.46
N TYR A 166 9.24 -31.43 58.49
CA TYR A 166 10.09 -31.51 59.67
C TYR A 166 9.85 -32.83 60.41
N PRO A 167 10.89 -33.59 60.82
CA PRO A 167 10.69 -34.69 61.73
C PRO A 167 10.36 -34.11 63.11
N SER A 168 9.13 -34.36 63.59
CA SER A 168 8.77 -34.12 64.98
C SER A 168 9.59 -35.03 65.89
N LEU A 169 10.31 -34.43 66.84
CA LEU A 169 10.69 -35.05 68.11
C LEU A 169 9.88 -34.40 69.23
#